data_AF-A0A382J177-F1
#
_entry.id   AF-A0A382J177-F1
#
_cell.length_a   1.000
_cell.length_b   1.000
_cell.length_c   1.000
_cell.angle_alpha   90.00
_cell.angle_beta   90.00
_cell.angle_gamma   90.00
#
_symmetry.space_group_name_H-M   'P 1'
#
loop_
_entity.id
_entity.type
_entity.pdbx_description
1 polymer ?
#
loop_
_entity_poly.entity_id
_entity_poly.type
_entity_poly.pdbx_seq_one_letter_code
_entity_poly.pdbx_strand_id
1 'polypeptide(L)'
;MRHLLLICAVVMGQSVLAADEKPLIAGPIVEKAIRERIQKPKGELTKADLEKVRHLSLSGTKITDAGLKEVAKLKRLKTLGLWNTKITDAGLKDIAKLQKLTHLDLTLTEITDSGLKEVAKLQKLKTLWVSDTQITDAGLKDIAKLKQLTELYL
;
A
#
# COMPACT_ATOMS: atom_id res chain seq x y z
N MET A 1 -16.68 -43.90 57.54
CA MET A 1 -17.83 -43.55 56.68
C MET A 1 -17.49 -42.33 55.83
N ARG A 2 -17.42 -42.55 54.50
CA ARG A 2 -17.93 -41.68 53.41
C ARG A 2 -17.26 -40.31 53.18
N HIS A 3 -16.48 -40.17 52.10
CA HIS A 3 -16.84 -39.61 50.76
C HIS A 3 -16.60 -38.08 50.70
N LEU A 4 -15.60 -37.58 49.98
CA LEU A 4 -15.53 -37.31 48.53
C LEU A 4 -16.62 -36.32 48.04
N LEU A 5 -16.21 -35.12 47.62
CA LEU A 5 -16.78 -34.37 46.49
C LEU A 5 -15.90 -33.15 46.12
N LEU A 6 -15.47 -33.13 44.85
CA LEU A 6 -15.02 -31.98 44.06
C LEU A 6 -16.01 -30.81 44.16
N ILE A 7 -15.55 -29.57 43.94
CA ILE A 7 -16.07 -28.63 42.91
C ILE A 7 -15.21 -27.34 42.87
N CYS A 8 -14.62 -27.12 41.70
CA CYS A 8 -14.25 -25.89 41.00
C CYS A 8 -14.29 -24.53 41.73
N ALA A 9 -13.15 -23.83 41.72
CA ALA A 9 -13.11 -22.37 41.58
C ALA A 9 -11.90 -21.98 40.72
N VAL A 10 -12.12 -21.98 39.41
CA VAL A 10 -11.58 -21.04 38.43
C VAL A 10 -10.11 -20.64 38.68
N VAL A 11 -9.18 -21.41 38.08
CA VAL A 11 -8.00 -20.79 37.50
C VAL A 11 -8.55 -19.65 36.65
N MET A 12 -8.22 -18.42 37.01
CA MET A 12 -8.53 -17.23 36.24
C MET A 12 -7.93 -17.44 34.85
N GLY A 13 -8.71 -18.10 34.00
CA GLY A 13 -8.72 -17.89 32.58
C GLY A 13 -8.96 -16.42 32.42
N GLN A 14 -7.87 -15.67 32.39
CA GLN A 14 -7.72 -14.68 31.35
C GLN A 14 -7.88 -15.44 30.04
N SER A 15 -9.13 -15.72 29.67
CA SER A 15 -9.55 -15.49 28.32
C SER A 15 -9.14 -14.05 28.07
N VAL A 16 -7.90 -13.90 27.59
CA VAL A 16 -7.53 -12.74 26.82
C VAL A 16 -8.55 -12.81 25.70
N LEU A 17 -9.67 -12.09 25.89
CA LEU A 17 -10.38 -11.48 24.81
C LEU A 17 -9.26 -10.73 24.10
N ALA A 18 -8.65 -11.37 23.10
CA ALA A 18 -7.83 -10.66 22.14
C ALA A 18 -8.82 -9.66 21.60
N ALA A 19 -8.80 -8.44 22.15
CA ALA A 19 -9.50 -7.33 21.58
C ALA A 19 -9.13 -7.39 20.11
N ASP A 20 -10.15 -7.50 19.25
CA ASP A 20 -10.02 -7.66 17.82
C ASP A 20 -9.24 -6.46 17.26
N GLU A 21 -7.91 -6.47 17.41
CA GLU A 21 -7.04 -5.46 16.87
C GLU A 21 -7.12 -5.61 15.37
N LYS A 22 -7.82 -4.66 14.75
CA LYS A 22 -8.02 -4.62 13.31
C LYS A 22 -6.66 -4.83 12.63
N PRO A 23 -6.53 -5.80 11.71
CA PRO A 23 -5.25 -6.13 11.13
C PRO A 23 -4.64 -4.91 10.44
N LEU A 24 -3.31 -4.78 10.54
CA LEU A 24 -2.58 -3.65 9.98
C LEU A 24 -2.78 -3.52 8.47
N ILE A 25 -3.00 -4.64 7.78
CA ILE A 25 -3.39 -4.74 6.37
C ILE A 25 -4.58 -5.70 6.34
N ALA A 26 -5.73 -5.25 5.84
CA ALA A 26 -6.96 -6.04 5.81
C ALA A 26 -7.38 -6.40 4.37
N GLY A 27 -6.90 -5.66 3.37
CA GLY A 27 -7.22 -5.88 1.97
C GLY A 27 -6.49 -7.10 1.42
N PRO A 28 -7.19 -8.12 0.87
CA PRO A 28 -6.56 -9.37 0.45
C PRO A 28 -5.54 -9.19 -0.68
N ILE A 29 -5.73 -8.18 -1.54
CA ILE A 29 -4.81 -7.86 -2.64
C ILE A 29 -3.47 -7.34 -2.09
N VAL A 30 -3.53 -6.35 -1.19
CA VAL A 30 -2.33 -5.73 -0.60
C VAL A 30 -1.63 -6.73 0.33
N GLU A 31 -2.41 -7.46 1.12
CA GLU A 31 -1.90 -8.50 2.00
C GLU A 31 -1.15 -9.58 1.22
N LYS A 32 -1.78 -10.17 0.19
CA LYS A 32 -1.15 -11.19 -0.66
C LYS A 32 0.17 -10.70 -1.25
N ALA A 33 0.17 -9.50 -1.85
CA ALA A 33 1.36 -8.93 -2.48
C ALA A 33 2.49 -8.68 -1.46
N ILE A 34 2.16 -8.23 -0.24
CA ILE A 34 3.16 -8.07 0.83
C ILE A 34 3.73 -9.43 1.24
N ARG A 35 2.88 -10.43 1.46
CA ARG A 35 3.29 -11.78 1.88
C ARG A 35 4.23 -12.44 0.89
N GLU A 36 3.90 -12.37 -0.39
CA GLU A 36 4.77 -12.83 -1.48
C GLU A 36 6.11 -12.10 -1.46
N ARG A 37 6.08 -10.76 -1.30
CA ARG A 37 7.28 -9.93 -1.31
C ARG A 37 8.26 -10.23 -0.17
N ILE A 38 7.74 -10.58 1.02
CA ILE A 38 8.54 -10.85 2.22
C ILE A 38 8.68 -12.36 2.51
N GLN A 39 8.16 -13.23 1.63
CA GLN A 39 8.17 -14.68 1.78
C GLN A 39 7.57 -15.16 3.11
N LYS A 40 6.45 -14.55 3.53
CA LYS A 40 5.74 -14.87 4.79
C LYS A 40 4.29 -15.32 4.50
N PRO A 41 4.06 -16.62 4.23
CA PRO A 41 2.77 -17.11 3.77
C PRO A 41 1.66 -17.07 4.82
N LYS A 42 2.01 -17.07 6.12
CA LYS A 42 1.04 -17.16 7.23
C LYS A 42 1.43 -16.27 8.42
N GLY A 43 0.51 -16.18 9.38
CA GLY A 43 0.66 -15.35 10.59
C GLY A 43 0.42 -13.88 10.32
N GLU A 44 0.28 -13.09 11.39
CA GLU A 44 -0.04 -11.67 11.31
C GLU A 44 1.09 -10.87 10.62
N LEU A 45 0.73 -9.86 9.81
CA LEU A 45 1.68 -8.90 9.26
C LEU A 45 1.94 -7.78 10.29
N THR A 46 3.17 -7.73 10.78
CA THR A 46 3.57 -6.74 11.78
C THR A 46 4.11 -5.45 11.13
N LYS A 47 4.29 -4.38 11.92
CA LYS A 47 4.98 -3.17 11.45
C LYS A 47 6.38 -3.48 10.92
N ALA A 48 7.14 -4.35 11.60
CA ALA A 48 8.47 -4.76 11.18
C ALA A 48 8.46 -5.50 9.82
N ASP A 49 7.39 -6.23 9.52
CA ASP A 49 7.22 -6.86 8.22
C ASP A 49 6.98 -5.82 7.11
N LEU A 50 6.14 -4.81 7.36
CA LEU A 50 5.93 -3.70 6.42
C LEU A 50 7.22 -2.93 6.14
N GLU A 51 8.10 -2.78 7.14
CA GLU A 51 9.40 -2.14 6.99
C GLU A 51 10.40 -2.91 6.12
N LYS A 52 10.12 -4.17 5.75
CA LYS A 52 10.94 -4.96 4.80
C LYS A 52 10.54 -4.72 3.35
N VAL A 53 9.34 -4.20 3.09
CA VAL A 53 8.83 -4.00 1.73
C VAL A 53 9.52 -2.80 1.08
N ARG A 54 10.21 -3.03 -0.04
CA ARG A 54 10.85 -1.99 -0.88
C ARG A 54 10.21 -1.88 -2.26
N HIS A 55 9.68 -2.98 -2.78
CA HIS A 55 9.05 -3.06 -4.10
C HIS A 55 7.73 -3.78 -3.92
N LEU A 56 6.67 -3.26 -4.53
CA LEU A 56 5.35 -3.86 -4.53
C LEU A 56 4.76 -3.69 -5.92
N SER A 57 4.32 -4.79 -6.54
CA SER A 57 3.54 -4.73 -7.78
C SER A 57 2.12 -5.13 -7.47
N LEU A 58 1.17 -4.30 -7.89
CA LEU A 58 -0.28 -4.55 -7.85
C LEU A 58 -0.86 -4.46 -9.27
N SER A 59 0.00 -4.50 -10.27
CA SER A 59 -0.34 -4.41 -11.69
C SER A 59 -1.33 -5.50 -12.10
N GLY A 60 -2.37 -5.13 -12.86
CA GLY A 60 -3.40 -6.05 -13.35
C GLY A 60 -4.35 -6.58 -12.26
N THR A 61 -4.27 -6.08 -11.02
CA THR A 61 -5.19 -6.48 -9.94
C THR A 61 -6.44 -5.60 -9.90
N LYS A 62 -7.45 -6.04 -9.14
CA LYS A 62 -8.67 -5.25 -8.87
C LYS A 62 -8.49 -4.24 -7.72
N ILE A 63 -7.27 -3.75 -7.50
CA ILE A 63 -7.01 -2.74 -6.47
C ILE A 63 -7.77 -1.45 -6.78
N THR A 64 -8.25 -0.78 -5.73
CA THR A 64 -8.93 0.52 -5.80
C THR A 64 -8.25 1.51 -4.86
N ASP A 65 -8.66 2.78 -4.90
CA ASP A 65 -8.14 3.84 -4.04
C ASP A 65 -8.21 3.49 -2.54
N ALA A 66 -9.24 2.73 -2.13
CA ALA A 66 -9.36 2.27 -0.75
C ALA A 66 -8.18 1.38 -0.33
N GLY A 67 -7.68 0.53 -1.23
CA GLY A 67 -6.50 -0.30 -0.98
C GLY A 67 -5.19 0.49 -0.95
N LEU A 68 -5.11 1.63 -1.66
CA LEU A 68 -3.92 2.49 -1.61
C LEU A 68 -3.69 3.12 -0.22
N LYS A 69 -4.73 3.24 0.62
CA LYS A 69 -4.60 3.60 2.04
C LYS A 69 -3.74 2.60 2.82
N GLU A 70 -3.81 1.32 2.46
CA GLU A 70 -2.98 0.28 3.06
C GLU A 70 -1.57 0.29 2.49
N VAL A 71 -1.42 0.50 1.19
CA VAL A 71 -0.10 0.68 0.53
C VAL A 71 0.65 1.87 1.15
N ALA A 72 -0.04 2.95 1.50
CA ALA A 72 0.53 4.11 2.17
C ALA A 72 1.16 3.82 3.55
N LYS A 73 0.88 2.65 4.15
CA LYS A 73 1.54 2.19 5.39
C LYS A 73 2.95 1.67 5.15
N LEU A 74 3.32 1.36 3.90
CA LEU A 74 4.64 0.85 3.51
C LEU A 74 5.68 1.99 3.40
N LYS A 75 6.03 2.61 4.53
CA LYS A 75 6.88 3.84 4.57
C LYS A 75 8.30 3.69 4.02
N ARG A 76 8.72 2.47 3.68
CA ARG A 76 10.02 2.17 3.06
C ARG A 76 9.92 1.82 1.58
N LEU A 77 8.73 1.86 0.98
CA LEU A 77 8.50 1.53 -0.42
C LEU A 77 9.29 2.48 -1.35
N LYS A 78 9.94 1.90 -2.35
CA LYS A 78 10.76 2.57 -3.37
C LYS A 78 10.18 2.40 -4.78
N THR A 79 9.54 1.27 -5.05
CA THR A 79 8.92 0.95 -6.34
C THR A 79 7.49 0.48 -6.13
N LEU A 80 6.57 1.10 -6.85
CA LEU A 80 5.15 0.73 -6.86
C LEU A 80 4.67 0.59 -8.31
N GLY A 81 4.17 -0.59 -8.65
CA GLY A 81 3.50 -0.86 -9.92
C GLY A 81 1.99 -0.89 -9.77
N LEU A 82 1.28 -0.07 -10.55
CA LEU A 82 -0.18 0.02 -10.61
C LEU A 82 -0.70 -0.11 -12.05
N TRP A 83 0.12 -0.63 -12.97
CA TRP A 83 -0.25 -0.83 -14.37
C TRP A 83 -1.60 -1.54 -14.49
N ASN A 84 -2.49 -1.02 -15.33
CA ASN A 84 -3.80 -1.62 -15.62
C ASN A 84 -4.61 -1.91 -14.34
N THR A 85 -4.88 -0.85 -13.56
CA THR A 85 -5.70 -0.90 -12.34
C THR A 85 -6.74 0.21 -12.33
N LYS A 86 -7.79 0.08 -11.51
CA LYS A 86 -8.89 1.06 -11.40
C LYS A 86 -8.63 2.14 -10.35
N ILE A 87 -7.38 2.58 -10.24
CA ILE A 87 -7.00 3.66 -9.33
C ILE A 87 -7.29 5.01 -9.99
N THR A 88 -7.70 5.98 -9.19
CA THR A 88 -8.04 7.34 -9.64
C THR A 88 -7.16 8.37 -8.90
N ASP A 89 -7.30 9.64 -9.27
CA ASP A 89 -6.61 10.75 -8.61
C ASP A 89 -6.82 10.77 -7.08
N ALA A 90 -7.96 10.25 -6.59
CA ALA A 90 -8.23 10.19 -5.17
C ALA A 90 -7.24 9.27 -4.43
N GLY A 91 -6.85 8.15 -5.04
CA GLY A 91 -5.88 7.21 -4.49
C GLY A 91 -4.47 7.77 -4.41
N LEU A 92 -4.10 8.68 -5.31
CA LEU A 92 -2.76 9.28 -5.33
C LEU A 92 -2.47 10.18 -4.12
N LYS A 93 -3.50 10.70 -3.44
CA LYS A 93 -3.33 11.42 -2.16
C LYS A 93 -2.69 10.54 -1.07
N ASP A 94 -2.99 9.24 -1.08
CA ASP A 94 -2.38 8.30 -0.16
C ASP A 94 -0.97 7.89 -0.62
N ILE A 95 -0.77 7.73 -1.92
CA ILE A 95 0.57 7.44 -2.50
C ILE A 95 1.55 8.59 -2.27
N ALA A 96 1.10 9.85 -2.29
CA ALA A 96 1.92 11.02 -1.97
C ALA A 96 2.56 10.97 -0.57
N LYS A 97 2.08 10.11 0.35
CA LYS A 97 2.67 9.90 1.68
C LYS A 97 3.93 9.01 1.64
N LEU A 98 4.23 8.37 0.50
CA LEU A 98 5.37 7.47 0.30
C LEU A 98 6.62 8.24 -0.14
N GLN A 99 7.16 9.08 0.74
CA GLN A 99 8.27 10.00 0.47
C GLN A 99 9.63 9.34 0.15
N LYS A 100 9.67 8.01 0.06
CA LYS A 100 10.83 7.21 -0.39
C LYS A 100 10.62 6.57 -1.76
N LEU A 101 9.47 6.79 -2.39
CA LEU A 101 9.17 6.28 -3.72
C LEU A 101 10.10 6.91 -4.75
N THR A 102 10.62 6.07 -5.63
CA THR A 102 11.58 6.41 -6.68
C THR A 102 11.08 5.97 -8.05
N HIS A 103 10.24 4.94 -8.11
CA HIS A 103 9.65 4.42 -9.34
C HIS A 103 8.15 4.23 -9.12
N LEU A 104 7.35 4.80 -10.01
CA LEU A 104 5.90 4.70 -9.99
C LEU A 104 5.38 4.45 -11.40
N ASP A 105 4.63 3.37 -11.56
CA ASP A 105 3.97 3.03 -12.82
C ASP A 105 2.45 3.17 -12.66
N LEU A 106 1.88 4.12 -13.41
CA LEU A 106 0.45 4.45 -13.49
C LEU A 106 -0.11 4.17 -14.89
N THR A 107 0.59 3.41 -15.71
CA THR A 107 0.17 3.11 -17.09
C THR A 107 -1.20 2.42 -17.10
N LEU A 108 -2.07 2.75 -18.07
CA LEU A 108 -3.43 2.19 -18.17
C LEU A 108 -4.23 2.34 -16.86
N THR A 109 -4.26 3.55 -16.30
CA THR A 109 -5.07 3.88 -15.12
C THR A 109 -5.99 5.08 -15.40
N GLU A 110 -6.91 5.37 -14.46
CA GLU A 110 -7.88 6.46 -14.58
C GLU A 110 -7.33 7.80 -14.05
N ILE A 111 -6.02 8.01 -14.17
CA ILE A 111 -5.34 9.22 -13.69
C ILE A 111 -5.48 10.37 -14.69
N THR A 112 -5.72 11.56 -14.14
CA THR A 112 -5.81 12.82 -14.89
C THR A 112 -4.72 13.80 -14.45
N ASP A 113 -4.71 14.99 -15.06
CA ASP A 113 -3.86 16.11 -14.63
C ASP A 113 -3.98 16.44 -13.14
N SER A 114 -5.15 16.21 -12.53
CA SER A 114 -5.34 16.45 -11.09
C SER A 114 -4.54 15.47 -10.23
N GLY A 115 -4.37 14.23 -10.68
CA GLY A 115 -3.53 13.24 -10.03
C GLY A 115 -2.05 13.60 -10.06
N LEU A 116 -1.57 14.22 -11.14
CA LEU A 116 -0.16 14.63 -11.25
C LEU A 116 0.25 15.67 -10.22
N LYS A 117 -0.69 16.49 -9.70
CA LYS A 117 -0.43 17.40 -8.56
C LYS A 117 -0.05 16.64 -7.29
N GLU A 118 -0.59 15.46 -7.08
CA GLU A 118 -0.25 14.59 -5.96
C GLU A 118 1.09 13.88 -6.21
N VAL A 119 1.33 13.40 -7.44
CA VAL A 119 2.61 12.79 -7.84
C VAL A 119 3.76 13.80 -7.68
N ALA A 120 3.54 15.07 -7.99
CA ALA A 120 4.54 16.14 -7.81
C ALA A 120 5.01 16.32 -6.36
N LYS A 121 4.32 15.74 -5.36
CA LYS A 121 4.76 15.74 -3.95
C LYS A 121 5.82 14.67 -3.65
N LEU A 122 6.07 13.74 -4.58
CA LEU A 122 7.06 12.66 -4.45
C LEU A 122 8.44 13.15 -4.89
N GLN A 123 9.07 14.01 -4.09
CA GLN A 123 10.31 14.71 -4.45
C GLN A 123 11.55 13.82 -4.65
N LYS A 124 11.42 12.50 -4.44
CA LYS A 124 12.46 11.48 -4.72
C LYS A 124 12.15 10.61 -5.94
N LEU A 125 11.05 10.87 -6.64
CA LEU A 125 10.67 10.12 -7.83
C LEU A 125 11.71 10.35 -8.92
N LYS A 126 12.15 9.26 -9.53
CA LYS A 126 13.15 9.20 -10.60
C LYS A 126 12.56 8.72 -11.90
N THR A 127 11.65 7.76 -11.81
CA THR A 127 10.96 7.19 -12.97
C THR A 127 9.45 7.22 -12.77
N LEU A 128 8.75 7.72 -13.78
CA LEU A 128 7.30 7.78 -13.84
C LEU A 128 6.81 7.26 -15.20
N TRP A 129 5.92 6.26 -15.17
CA TRP A 129 5.16 5.82 -16.34
C TRP A 129 3.71 6.25 -16.22
N VAL A 130 3.20 6.94 -17.24
CA VAL A 130 1.82 7.46 -17.31
C VAL A 130 1.19 7.25 -18.69
N SER A 131 1.72 6.31 -19.48
CA SER A 131 1.16 5.99 -20.79
C SER A 131 -0.27 5.47 -20.68
N ASP A 132 -1.09 5.76 -21.69
CA ASP A 132 -2.51 5.37 -21.73
C ASP A 132 -3.33 5.85 -20.50
N THR A 133 -3.08 7.08 -20.06
CA THR A 133 -3.87 7.78 -19.02
C THR A 133 -4.66 8.95 -19.63
N GLN A 134 -5.41 9.69 -18.81
CA GLN A 134 -6.11 10.93 -19.23
C GLN A 134 -5.29 12.20 -18.92
N ILE A 135 -3.97 12.07 -18.87
CA ILE A 135 -3.06 13.20 -18.68
C ILE A 135 -2.90 13.97 -19.98
N THR A 136 -2.84 15.29 -19.88
CA THR A 136 -2.57 16.22 -20.97
C THR A 136 -1.28 17.00 -20.72
N ASP A 137 -0.82 17.74 -21.73
CA ASP A 137 0.34 18.65 -21.60
C ASP A 137 0.17 19.66 -20.44
N ALA A 138 -1.07 19.99 -20.06
CA ALA A 138 -1.33 20.88 -18.93
C ALA A 138 -0.91 20.25 -17.60
N GLY A 139 -1.14 18.95 -17.40
CA GLY A 139 -0.76 18.21 -16.20
C GLY A 139 0.75 18.05 -16.05
N LEU A 140 1.49 17.96 -17.17
CA LEU A 140 2.95 17.81 -17.16
C LEU A 140 3.68 19.02 -16.54
N LYS A 141 3.04 20.19 -16.46
CA LYS A 141 3.60 21.37 -15.79
C LYS A 141 3.92 21.12 -14.31
N ASP A 142 3.13 20.31 -13.62
CA ASP A 142 3.37 19.96 -12.22
C ASP A 142 4.54 18.97 -12.07
N ILE A 143 4.76 18.11 -13.07
CA ILE A 143 5.87 17.15 -13.10
C ILE A 143 7.23 17.83 -13.24
N ALA A 144 7.30 19.01 -13.87
CA ALA A 144 8.52 19.83 -13.92
C ALA A 144 9.07 20.22 -12.53
N LYS A 145 8.26 20.10 -11.46
CA LYS A 145 8.70 20.34 -10.07
C LYS A 145 9.52 19.18 -9.49
N LEU A 146 9.52 18.00 -10.11
CA LEU A 146 10.25 16.82 -9.66
C LEU A 146 11.72 16.89 -10.08
N LYS A 147 12.55 17.52 -9.25
CA LYS A 147 13.98 17.76 -9.53
C LYS A 147 14.85 16.49 -9.68
N GLN A 148 14.33 15.34 -9.26
CA GLN A 148 15.04 14.05 -9.34
C GLN A 148 14.51 13.15 -10.46
N LEU A 149 13.47 13.58 -11.19
CA LEU A 149 12.92 12.78 -12.28
C LEU A 149 13.91 12.77 -13.45
N THR A 150 14.32 11.57 -13.85
CA THR A 150 15.27 11.34 -14.95
C THR A 150 14.62 10.62 -16.11
N GLU A 151 13.52 9.91 -15.85
CA GLU A 151 12.80 9.12 -16.84
C GLU A 151 11.29 9.38 -16.71
N LEU A 152 10.68 9.78 -17.81
CA LEU A 152 9.25 10.00 -17.95
C LEU A 152 8.77 9.27 -19.21
N TYR A 153 7.84 8.35 -19.04
CA TYR A 153 7.23 7.60 -20.14
C TYR A 153 5.77 8.04 -20.26
N LEU A 154 5.41 8.54 -21.44
CA LEU A 154 4.10 9.12 -21.80
C LEU A 154 3.34 8.21 -22.74
#